data_AF-A0A1M5I9U2-F1
#
_entry.id   AF-A0A1M5I9U2-F1
#
_cell.length_a   1.000
_cell.length_b   1.000
_cell.length_c   1.000
_cell.angle_alpha   90.00
_cell.angle_beta   90.00
_cell.angle_gamma   90.00
#
_symmetry.space_group_name_H-M   'P 1'
#
loop_
_entity.id
_entity.type
_entity.pdbx_description
1 polymer ?
#
loop_
_entity_poly.entity_id
_entity_poly.type
_entity_poly.pdbx_seq_one_letter_code
_entity_poly.pdbx_strand_id
1 'polypeptide(L)'
;MDKLKKTVKKSLDNFDKAIPDDLVKKQLELEGVDLDEQSSSQDKFIKQLTFKLKSKSTTVKYDRMLEKASNYFKDALTKGLDKPISYMNELMRTNNLQTQFNRLDKLSEDQIKDIIKDQNLIEILEMLEDEEKSEGK
;
A
#
# COMPACT_ATOMS: atom_id res chain seq x y z
N MET A 1 27.11 11.27 42.99
CA MET A 1 26.76 11.07 41.56
C MET A 1 25.67 12.02 41.07
N ASP A 2 24.68 12.39 41.88
CA ASP A 2 23.54 13.21 41.41
C ASP A 2 23.89 14.63 40.94
N LYS A 3 24.88 15.27 41.58
CA LYS A 3 25.31 16.63 41.19
C LYS A 3 25.94 16.64 39.79
N LEU A 4 26.74 15.63 39.46
CA LEU A 4 27.38 15.50 38.15
C LEU A 4 26.34 15.24 37.05
N LYS A 5 25.39 14.31 37.30
CA LYS A 5 24.28 14.04 36.38
C LYS A 5 23.42 15.28 36.13
N LYS A 6 23.13 16.06 37.18
CA LYS A 6 22.35 17.30 37.08
C LYS A 6 23.09 18.38 36.30
N THR A 7 24.40 18.52 36.48
CA THR A 7 25.24 19.47 35.74
C THR A 7 25.38 19.11 34.27
N VAL A 8 25.57 17.82 33.96
CA VAL A 8 25.63 17.32 32.58
C VAL A 8 24.30 17.55 31.86
N LYS A 9 23.18 17.20 32.50
CA LYS A 9 21.83 17.43 31.93
C LYS A 9 21.57 18.92 31.66
N LYS A 10 21.93 19.79 32.61
CA LYS A 10 21.75 21.25 32.46
C LYS A 10 22.63 21.86 31.36
N SER A 11 23.80 21.27 31.10
CA SER A 11 24.70 21.73 30.03
C SER A 11 24.19 21.29 28.65
N LEU A 12 23.64 20.09 28.54
CA LEU A 12 22.98 19.60 27.32
C LEU A 12 21.71 20.40 27.01
N ASP A 13 20.86 20.63 28.02
CA ASP A 13 19.64 21.46 27.87
C ASP A 13 19.98 22.91 27.49
N ASN A 14 21.16 23.41 27.87
CA ASN A 14 21.64 24.74 27.48
C ASN A 14 22.23 24.74 26.07
N PHE A 15 22.91 23.67 25.64
CA PHE A 15 23.46 23.53 24.30
C PHE A 15 22.34 23.43 23.24
N ASP A 16 21.31 22.63 23.50
CA ASP A 16 20.12 22.53 22.66
C ASP A 16 19.33 23.85 22.57
N LYS A 17 19.60 24.80 23.46
CA LYS A 17 19.05 26.17 23.47
C LYS A 17 20.06 27.25 23.06
N ALA A 18 21.33 26.90 22.86
CA ALA A 18 22.43 27.88 22.79
C ALA A 18 22.55 28.54 21.42
N ILE A 19 22.13 27.86 20.35
CA ILE A 19 22.17 28.43 19.01
C ILE A 19 20.78 28.30 18.40
N PRO A 20 20.01 29.39 18.35
CA PRO A 20 18.75 29.41 17.63
C PRO A 20 18.98 28.95 16.18
N ASP A 21 18.09 28.11 15.65
CA ASP A 21 18.18 27.65 14.25
C ASP A 21 18.31 28.81 13.27
N ASP A 22 17.70 29.96 13.57
CA ASP A 22 17.79 31.20 12.78
C ASP A 22 19.20 31.79 12.75
N LEU A 23 20.00 31.60 13.79
CA LEU A 23 21.39 32.04 13.88
C LEU A 23 22.29 31.17 13.00
N VAL A 24 22.04 29.85 12.97
CA VAL A 24 22.73 28.92 12.07
C VAL A 24 22.37 29.21 10.61
N LYS A 25 21.08 29.39 10.32
CA LYS A 25 20.60 29.73 8.97
C LYS A 25 21.23 31.02 8.45
N LYS A 26 21.19 32.08 9.26
CA LYS A 26 21.79 33.36 8.90
C LYS A 26 23.30 33.27 8.65
N GLN A 27 24.03 32.46 9.43
CA GLN A 27 25.44 32.22 9.21
C GLN A 27 25.70 31.48 7.87
N LEU A 28 24.87 30.49 7.54
CA LEU A 28 24.98 29.74 6.28
C LEU A 28 24.66 30.63 5.06
N GLU A 29 23.64 31.48 5.14
CA GLU A 29 23.32 32.47 4.10
C GLU A 29 24.49 33.45 3.88
N LEU A 30 25.13 33.90 4.97
CA LEU A 30 26.30 34.78 4.91
C LEU A 30 27.51 34.10 4.24
N GLU A 31 27.66 32.79 4.40
CA GLU A 31 28.66 31.98 3.69
C GLU A 31 28.26 31.64 2.24
N GLY A 32 27.13 32.18 1.76
CA GLY A 32 26.67 32.04 0.38
C GLY A 32 25.81 30.81 0.11
N VAL A 33 25.30 30.14 1.15
CA VAL A 33 24.36 29.02 0.99
C VAL A 33 22.97 29.57 0.70
N ASP A 34 22.41 29.20 -0.46
CA ASP A 34 21.00 29.46 -0.78
C ASP A 34 20.09 28.47 -0.02
N LEU A 35 19.58 28.92 1.12
CA LEU A 35 18.69 28.11 1.95
C LEU A 35 17.30 27.93 1.35
N ASP A 36 16.86 28.84 0.49
CA ASP A 36 15.57 28.74 -0.21
C ASP A 36 15.63 27.66 -1.30
N GLU A 37 16.73 27.59 -2.05
CA GLU A 37 16.98 26.52 -3.03
C GLU A 37 17.09 25.14 -2.34
N GLN A 38 17.80 25.09 -1.20
CA GLN A 38 17.92 23.86 -0.40
C GLN A 38 16.58 23.42 0.19
N SER A 39 15.81 24.36 0.73
CA SER A 39 14.46 24.11 1.25
C SER A 39 13.52 23.61 0.14
N SER A 40 13.54 24.25 -1.02
CA SER A 40 12.76 23.85 -2.21
C SER A 40 13.13 22.46 -2.71
N SER A 41 14.43 22.12 -2.70
CA SER A 41 14.93 20.79 -3.06
C SER A 41 14.48 19.71 -2.08
N GLN A 42 14.49 20.00 -0.77
CA GLN A 42 13.97 19.11 0.28
C GLN A 42 12.46 18.90 0.12
N ASP A 43 11.69 19.96 -0.08
CA ASP A 43 10.24 19.90 -0.31
C ASP A 43 9.90 19.05 -1.54
N LYS A 44 10.64 19.22 -2.64
CA LYS A 44 10.47 18.42 -3.86
C LYS A 44 10.75 16.94 -3.60
N PHE A 45 11.82 16.63 -2.87
CA PHE A 45 12.16 15.26 -2.49
C PHE A 45 11.09 14.62 -1.60
N ILE A 46 10.62 15.34 -0.58
CA ILE A 46 9.55 14.88 0.33
C ILE A 46 8.26 14.60 -0.45
N LYS A 47 7.85 15.49 -1.36
CA LYS A 47 6.67 15.29 -2.21
C LYS A 47 6.81 14.04 -3.08
N GLN A 48 7.96 13.84 -3.72
CA GLN A 48 8.21 12.65 -4.55
C GLN A 48 8.20 11.36 -3.72
N LEU A 49 8.84 11.36 -2.55
CA LEU A 49 8.87 10.21 -1.66
C LEU A 49 7.46 9.87 -1.15
N THR A 50 6.69 10.89 -0.76
CA THR A 50 5.30 10.75 -0.31
C THR A 50 4.42 10.18 -1.41
N PHE A 51 4.56 10.68 -2.64
CA PHE A 51 3.85 10.15 -3.81
C PHE A 51 4.19 8.68 -4.06
N LYS A 52 5.49 8.33 -4.06
CA LYS A 52 5.95 6.93 -4.23
C LYS A 52 5.45 6.01 -3.12
N LEU A 53 5.40 6.48 -1.87
CA LEU A 53 4.88 5.71 -0.74
C LEU A 53 3.37 5.50 -0.87
N LYS A 54 2.62 6.55 -1.23
CA LYS A 54 1.18 6.46 -1.49
C LYS A 54 0.90 5.50 -2.65
N SER A 55 1.60 5.64 -3.77
CA SER A 55 1.41 4.76 -4.93
C SER A 55 1.72 3.31 -4.57
N LYS A 56 2.85 3.04 -3.88
CA LYS A 56 3.18 1.69 -3.39
C LYS A 56 2.15 1.17 -2.40
N SER A 57 1.67 1.99 -1.47
CA SER A 57 0.65 1.57 -0.50
C SER A 57 -0.67 1.22 -1.21
N THR A 58 -1.07 2.00 -2.21
CA THR A 58 -2.25 1.71 -3.04
C THR A 58 -2.05 0.43 -3.84
N THR A 59 -0.90 0.23 -4.49
CA THR A 59 -0.58 -1.01 -5.22
C THR A 59 -0.58 -2.21 -4.28
N VAL A 60 0.08 -2.14 -3.13
CA VAL A 60 0.11 -3.24 -2.15
C VAL A 60 -1.29 -3.56 -1.62
N LYS A 61 -2.13 -2.55 -1.37
CA LYS A 61 -3.53 -2.78 -0.99
C LYS A 61 -4.31 -3.47 -2.10
N TYR A 62 -4.14 -3.02 -3.34
CA TYR A 62 -4.77 -3.62 -4.51
C TYR A 62 -4.31 -5.06 -4.75
N ASP A 63 -3.01 -5.34 -4.65
CA ASP A 63 -2.44 -6.67 -4.81
C ASP A 63 -2.95 -7.63 -3.73
N ARG A 64 -3.05 -7.16 -2.48
CA ARG A 64 -3.65 -7.95 -1.38
C ARG A 64 -5.13 -8.24 -1.61
N MET A 65 -5.87 -7.27 -2.15
CA MET A 65 -7.27 -7.44 -2.51
C MET A 65 -7.43 -8.48 -3.62
N LEU A 66 -6.60 -8.42 -4.67
CA LEU A 66 -6.54 -9.42 -5.73
C LEU A 66 -6.16 -10.80 -5.20
N GLU A 67 -5.19 -10.88 -4.30
CA GLU A 67 -4.76 -12.12 -3.66
C GLU A 67 -5.90 -12.75 -2.84
N LYS A 68 -6.62 -11.96 -2.03
CA LYS A 68 -7.79 -12.45 -1.27
C LYS A 68 -8.86 -13.02 -2.22
N ALA A 69 -9.25 -12.26 -3.24
CA ALA A 69 -10.27 -12.68 -4.20
C ALA A 69 -9.84 -13.92 -5.00
N SER A 70 -8.59 -13.95 -5.46
CA SER A 70 -8.05 -15.07 -6.21
C SER A 70 -7.99 -16.36 -5.38
N ASN A 71 -7.60 -16.26 -4.11
CA ASN A 71 -7.54 -17.42 -3.22
C ASN A 71 -8.94 -17.98 -2.93
N TYR A 72 -9.94 -17.12 -2.73
CA TYR A 72 -11.32 -17.56 -2.60
C TYR A 72 -11.78 -18.33 -3.83
N PHE A 73 -11.60 -17.77 -5.04
CA PHE A 73 -12.03 -18.43 -6.26
C PHE A 73 -11.30 -19.74 -6.47
N LYS A 74 -10.00 -19.79 -6.23
CA LYS A 74 -9.22 -21.03 -6.34
C LYS A 74 -9.78 -22.13 -5.45
N ASP A 75 -10.06 -21.81 -4.19
CA ASP A 75 -10.64 -22.75 -3.24
C ASP A 75 -12.06 -23.17 -3.64
N ALA A 76 -12.92 -22.21 -3.99
CA ALA A 76 -14.30 -22.45 -4.41
C ALA A 76 -14.42 -23.29 -5.69
N LEU A 77 -13.59 -23.00 -6.69
CA LEU A 77 -13.53 -23.75 -7.95
C LEU A 77 -13.01 -25.17 -7.70
N THR A 78 -12.03 -25.35 -6.83
CA THR A 78 -11.52 -26.68 -6.43
C THR A 78 -12.58 -27.48 -5.70
N LYS A 79 -13.39 -26.83 -4.85
CA LYS A 79 -14.50 -27.43 -4.11
C LYS A 79 -15.75 -27.68 -4.97
N GLY A 80 -15.78 -27.19 -6.21
CA GLY A 80 -16.92 -27.39 -7.09
C GLY A 80 -18.14 -26.54 -6.74
N LEU A 81 -17.94 -25.34 -6.14
CA LEU A 81 -19.07 -24.50 -5.73
C LEU A 81 -19.74 -23.83 -6.94
N ASP A 82 -21.03 -24.12 -7.15
CA ASP A 82 -21.78 -23.72 -8.34
C ASP A 82 -21.82 -22.20 -8.57
N LYS A 83 -22.00 -21.41 -7.51
CA LYS A 83 -22.13 -19.95 -7.59
C LYS A 83 -20.80 -19.28 -8.00
N PRO A 84 -19.65 -19.57 -7.35
CA PRO A 84 -18.34 -19.10 -7.80
C PRO A 84 -17.96 -19.56 -9.21
N ILE A 85 -18.31 -20.80 -9.58
CA ILE A 85 -18.08 -21.34 -10.94
C ILE A 85 -18.88 -20.53 -11.98
N SER A 86 -20.16 -20.29 -11.71
CA SER A 86 -21.05 -19.54 -12.61
C SER A 86 -20.57 -18.11 -12.80
N TYR A 87 -20.18 -17.45 -11.70
CA TYR A 87 -19.65 -16.11 -11.74
C TYR A 87 -18.34 -16.02 -12.53
N MET A 88 -17.38 -16.92 -12.28
CA MET A 88 -16.12 -16.95 -13.03
C MET A 88 -16.33 -17.21 -14.53
N ASN A 89 -17.29 -18.07 -14.90
CA ASN A 89 -17.67 -18.27 -16.30
C ASN A 89 -18.22 -16.99 -16.94
N GLU A 90 -19.02 -16.21 -16.20
CA GLU A 90 -19.54 -14.93 -16.66
C GLU A 90 -18.43 -13.88 -16.84
N LEU A 91 -17.46 -13.85 -15.91
CA LEU A 91 -16.27 -13.00 -16.03
C LEU A 91 -15.47 -13.31 -17.30
N MET A 92 -15.16 -14.59 -17.54
CA MET A 92 -14.43 -15.01 -18.74
C MET A 92 -15.21 -14.74 -20.02
N ARG A 93 -16.55 -14.83 -19.99
CA ARG A 93 -17.41 -14.48 -21.13
C ARG A 93 -17.34 -13.00 -21.45
N THR A 94 -17.47 -12.16 -20.44
CA THR A 94 -17.44 -10.70 -20.58
C THR A 94 -16.12 -10.21 -21.16
N ASN A 95 -15.01 -10.86 -20.78
CA ASN A 95 -13.66 -10.48 -21.23
C ASN A 95 -13.19 -11.24 -22.49
N ASN A 96 -14.05 -12.01 -23.17
CA ASN A 96 -13.68 -12.87 -24.32
C ASN A 96 -12.51 -13.83 -24.05
N LEU A 97 -12.31 -14.23 -22.78
CA LEU A 97 -11.21 -15.10 -22.35
C LEU A 97 -11.53 -16.60 -22.50
N GLN A 98 -12.73 -16.94 -22.97
CA GLN A 98 -13.25 -18.31 -23.00
C GLN A 98 -12.36 -19.31 -23.76
N THR A 99 -11.58 -18.86 -24.76
CA THR A 99 -10.70 -19.75 -25.52
C THR A 99 -9.37 -20.05 -24.83
N GLN A 100 -8.97 -19.27 -23.82
CA GLN A 100 -7.69 -19.42 -23.12
C GLN A 100 -7.79 -20.37 -21.92
N PHE A 101 -8.98 -20.51 -21.33
CA PHE A 101 -9.19 -21.20 -20.06
C PHE A 101 -10.17 -22.36 -20.20
N ASN A 102 -9.68 -23.50 -20.67
CA ASN A 102 -10.51 -24.68 -20.97
C ASN A 102 -11.02 -25.45 -19.72
N ARG A 103 -10.48 -25.18 -18.52
CA ARG A 103 -10.80 -25.90 -17.28
C ARG A 103 -10.67 -24.97 -16.07
N LEU A 104 -11.81 -24.50 -15.54
CA LEU A 104 -11.89 -23.62 -14.37
C LEU A 104 -11.24 -24.24 -13.11
N ASP A 105 -11.40 -25.55 -12.92
CA ASP A 105 -10.84 -26.35 -11.83
C ASP A 105 -9.29 -26.42 -11.85
N LYS A 106 -8.67 -26.00 -12.96
CA LYS A 106 -7.21 -26.05 -13.16
C LYS A 106 -6.56 -24.68 -13.29
N LEU A 107 -7.31 -23.60 -13.05
CA LEU A 107 -6.75 -22.26 -13.10
C LEU A 107 -5.71 -22.07 -11.99
N SER A 108 -4.54 -21.56 -12.36
CA SER A 108 -3.57 -21.10 -11.37
C SER A 108 -4.06 -19.81 -10.72
N GLU A 109 -3.50 -19.49 -9.56
CA GLU A 109 -3.81 -18.25 -8.86
C GLU A 109 -3.48 -17.02 -9.72
N ASP A 110 -2.38 -17.04 -10.46
CA ASP A 110 -2.01 -15.93 -11.36
C ASP A 110 -3.01 -15.78 -12.51
N GLN A 111 -3.52 -16.89 -13.06
CA GLN A 111 -4.55 -16.85 -14.09
C GLN A 111 -5.88 -16.32 -13.54
N ILE A 112 -6.24 -16.69 -12.31
CA ILE A 112 -7.43 -16.14 -11.65
C ILE A 112 -7.24 -14.64 -11.42
N LYS A 113 -6.08 -14.19 -10.92
CA LYS A 113 -5.73 -12.77 -10.76
C LYS A 113 -5.89 -12.01 -12.07
N ASP A 114 -5.39 -12.53 -13.17
CA ASP A 114 -5.52 -11.90 -14.48
C ASP A 114 -6.99 -11.77 -14.93
N ILE A 115 -7.82 -12.78 -14.66
CA ILE A 115 -9.27 -12.73 -14.99
C ILE A 115 -10.00 -11.67 -14.15
N ILE A 116 -9.72 -11.59 -12.84
CA ILE A 116 -10.42 -10.68 -11.91
C ILE A 116 -9.87 -9.24 -11.94
N LYS A 117 -8.63 -9.04 -12.40
CA LYS A 117 -7.99 -7.73 -12.52
C LYS A 117 -8.72 -6.80 -13.49
N ASP A 118 -9.35 -7.38 -14.50
CA ASP A 118 -10.11 -6.69 -15.54
C ASP A 118 -11.56 -6.34 -15.11
N GLN A 119 -11.91 -6.56 -13.85
CA GLN A 119 -13.27 -6.41 -13.30
C GLN A 119 -13.30 -5.50 -12.06
N ASN A 120 -14.51 -5.12 -11.62
CA ASN A 120 -14.74 -4.40 -10.37
C ASN A 120 -14.40 -5.28 -9.17
N LEU A 121 -13.12 -5.38 -8.83
CA LEU A 121 -12.59 -6.11 -7.66
C LEU A 121 -13.35 -5.81 -6.36
N ILE A 122 -13.91 -4.60 -6.24
CA ILE A 122 -14.74 -4.18 -5.11
C ILE A 122 -16.02 -5.03 -5.01
N GLU A 123 -16.73 -5.23 -6.12
CA GLU A 123 -17.97 -6.02 -6.16
C GLU A 123 -17.71 -7.49 -5.78
N ILE A 124 -16.58 -8.04 -6.26
CA ILE A 124 -16.13 -9.38 -5.88
C ILE A 124 -15.91 -9.45 -4.37
N LEU A 125 -15.18 -8.48 -3.79
CA LEU A 125 -14.90 -8.47 -2.35
C LEU A 125 -16.16 -8.29 -1.50
N GLU A 126 -17.13 -7.50 -1.95
CA GLU A 126 -18.42 -7.34 -1.27
C GLU A 126 -19.19 -8.67 -1.23
N MET A 127 -19.23 -9.41 -2.35
CA MET A 127 -19.81 -10.77 -2.37
C MET A 127 -19.13 -11.71 -1.37
N LEU A 128 -17.80 -11.63 -1.23
CA LEU A 128 -17.06 -12.45 -0.27
C LEU A 128 -17.42 -12.12 1.18
N GLU A 129 -17.52 -10.83 1.50
CA GLU A 129 -17.86 -10.40 2.86
C GLU A 129 -19.28 -10.78 3.24
N ASP A 130 -20.22 -10.76 2.30
CA ASP A 130 -21.59 -11.18 2.54
C ASP A 130 -21.71 -12.70 2.74
N GLU A 131 -20.90 -13.49 2.05
CA GLU A 131 -20.82 -14.94 2.25
C GLU A 131 -20.16 -15.31 3.58
N GLU A 132 -19.03 -14.67 3.95
CA GLU A 132 -18.37 -14.85 5.25
C GLU A 132 -19.33 -14.52 6.42
N LYS A 133 -20.20 -13.50 6.28
CA LYS A 133 -21.23 -13.16 7.28
C LYS A 133 -22.38 -14.16 7.34
N SER A 134 -22.63 -14.89 6.25
CA SER A 134 -23.72 -15.86 6.15
C SER A 134 -23.35 -17.24 6.70
N GLU A 135 -22.09 -17.66 6.59
CA GLU A 135 -21.57 -18.94 7.10
C GLU A 135 -21.19 -18.91 8.59
N GLY A 136 -21.13 -17.71 9.21
CA GLY A 136 -20.88 -17.51 10.63
C GLY A 136 -22.08 -17.67 11.56
N LYS A 137 -23.12 -18.41 11.17
CA LYS A 137 -24.31 -18.72 11.99
C LYS A 137 -24.44 -20.20 12.33
#